data_AF-A0AAD0DBF5-F1
#
_entry.id   AF-A0AAD0DBF5-F1
#
_cell.length_a   1.000
_cell.length_b   1.000
_cell.length_c   1.000
_cell.angle_alpha   90.00
_cell.angle_beta   90.00
_cell.angle_gamma   90.00
#
_symmetry.space_group_name_H-M   'P 1'
#
loop_
_entity.id
_entity.type
_entity.pdbx_description
1 polymer ?
#
loop_
_entity_poly.entity_id
_entity_poly.type
_entity_poly.pdbx_seq_one_letter_code
_entity_poly.pdbx_strand_id
1 'polypeptide(L)'
;MSDILNFNPALPESRQFTPPAEGGNGAIHKPGEYQNLIWQTRSRVPENWEMSLIATLEDLFEQGIETLPELVKGLNAVRMHDQQGEPWSDASFQAFLQVNGY
;
A
#
# COMPACT_ATOMS: atom_id res chain seq x y z
N MET A 1 2.49 17.01 -21.74
CA MET A 1 3.14 16.60 -20.48
C MET A 1 2.69 15.18 -20.23
N SER A 2 3.61 14.22 -20.16
CA SER A 2 3.26 12.83 -19.90
C SER A 2 2.71 12.75 -18.48
N ASP A 3 1.47 12.27 -18.32
CA ASP A 3 0.90 12.01 -17.01
C ASP A 3 1.78 10.98 -16.30
N ILE A 4 2.60 11.44 -15.35
CA ILE A 4 3.43 10.55 -14.54
C ILE A 4 2.46 9.76 -13.66
N LEU A 5 2.24 8.49 -14.00
CA LEU A 5 1.49 7.58 -13.16
C LEU A 5 2.23 7.46 -11.82
N ASN A 6 1.56 7.79 -10.72
CA ASN A 6 2.09 7.67 -9.36
C ASN A 6 2.17 6.21 -8.86
N PHE A 7 1.95 5.25 -9.76
CA PHE A 7 1.99 3.81 -9.51
C PHE A 7 2.68 3.08 -10.66
N ASN A 8 3.09 1.84 -10.44
CA ASN A 8 3.76 1.05 -11.47
C ASN A 8 2.71 0.37 -12.37
N PRO A 9 2.49 0.82 -13.63
CA PRO A 9 1.50 0.23 -14.52
C PRO A 9 1.93 -1.16 -15.04
N ALA A 10 3.21 -1.52 -14.88
CA ALA A 10 3.74 -2.81 -15.31
C ALA A 10 3.64 -3.89 -14.25
N LEU A 11 2.92 -3.65 -13.14
CA LEU A 11 2.66 -4.68 -12.16
C LEU A 11 1.75 -5.76 -12.76
N PRO A 12 2.13 -7.04 -12.66
CA PRO A 12 1.26 -8.13 -13.08
C PRO A 12 0.00 -8.16 -12.21
N GLU A 13 -1.12 -8.53 -12.81
CA GLU A 13 -2.39 -8.66 -12.08
C GLU A 13 -2.35 -9.75 -10.99
N SER A 14 -1.40 -10.69 -11.09
CA SER A 14 -1.20 -11.76 -10.10
C SER A 14 -0.08 -11.43 -9.10
N ARG A 15 -0.37 -11.63 -7.81
CA ARG A 15 0.59 -11.41 -6.70
C ARG A 15 1.78 -12.39 -6.69
N GLN A 16 1.68 -13.51 -7.41
CA GLN A 16 2.81 -14.42 -7.65
C GLN A 16 3.55 -14.01 -8.91
N PHE A 17 4.36 -12.95 -8.82
CA PHE A 17 5.29 -12.59 -9.87
C PHE A 17 6.65 -13.21 -9.59
N THR A 18 7.02 -14.24 -10.35
CA THR A 18 8.42 -14.63 -10.47
C THR A 18 8.96 -13.91 -11.70
N PRO A 19 9.91 -12.95 -11.54
CA PRO A 19 10.51 -12.29 -12.69
C PRO A 19 11.11 -13.34 -13.63
N PRO A 20 10.88 -13.24 -14.96
CA PRO A 20 11.57 -14.10 -15.90
C PRO A 20 13.09 -13.94 -15.77
N ALA A 21 13.84 -15.04 -15.84
CA ALA A 21 15.30 -15.01 -15.82
C ALA A 21 15.92 -14.40 -17.08
N GLU A 22 15.11 -14.24 -18.14
CA GLU A 22 15.50 -13.67 -19.42
C GLU A 22 14.80 -12.33 -19.63
N GLY A 23 15.52 -11.33 -20.13
CA GLY A 23 14.92 -10.08 -20.58
C GLY A 23 13.96 -10.37 -21.74
N GLY A 24 12.70 -9.97 -21.61
CA GLY A 24 11.67 -10.25 -22.62
C GLY A 24 12.09 -9.80 -24.02
N ASN A 25 11.88 -10.68 -25.01
CA ASN A 25 12.22 -10.42 -26.40
C ASN A 25 11.31 -9.30 -26.95
N GLY A 26 11.89 -8.22 -27.49
CA GLY A 26 11.15 -7.13 -28.16
C GLY A 26 11.11 -5.77 -27.45
N ALA A 27 11.74 -5.59 -26.28
CA ALA A 27 11.77 -4.33 -25.54
C ALA A 27 13.16 -3.68 -25.50
N ILE A 28 13.78 -3.44 -26.67
CA ILE A 28 15.02 -2.64 -26.73
C ILE A 28 14.63 -1.17 -26.62
N HIS A 29 14.90 -0.58 -25.47
CA HIS A 29 14.66 0.84 -25.23
C HIS A 29 15.86 1.68 -25.66
N LYS A 30 15.60 2.85 -26.26
CA LYS A 30 16.65 3.82 -26.54
C LYS A 30 17.07 4.52 -25.24
N PRO A 31 18.38 4.60 -24.94
CA PRO A 31 18.87 5.37 -23.80
C PRO A 31 18.37 6.82 -23.85
N GLY A 32 17.81 7.30 -22.73
CA GLY A 32 17.30 8.67 -22.61
C GLY A 32 15.87 8.90 -23.13
N GLU A 33 15.27 7.95 -23.86
CA GLU A 33 13.87 8.05 -24.32
C GLU A 33 12.90 7.25 -23.43
N TYR A 34 13.39 6.26 -22.67
CA TYR A 34 12.54 5.45 -21.79
C TYR A 34 12.32 6.12 -20.44
N GLN A 35 11.06 6.17 -20.03
CA GLN A 35 10.69 6.72 -18.74
C GLN A 35 11.07 5.75 -17.62
N ASN A 36 11.74 6.26 -16.58
CA ASN A 36 12.02 5.46 -15.39
C ASN A 36 10.70 5.02 -14.77
N LEU A 37 10.52 3.71 -14.64
CA LEU A 37 9.40 3.14 -13.89
C LEU A 37 9.66 3.36 -12.39
N ILE A 38 8.63 3.81 -11.68
CA ILE A 38 8.67 3.89 -10.22
C ILE A 38 8.65 2.46 -9.69
N TRP A 39 9.70 2.06 -8.97
CA TRP A 39 9.76 0.74 -8.37
C TRP A 39 8.85 0.68 -7.14
N GLN A 40 7.66 0.13 -7.31
CA GLN A 40 6.68 -0.08 -6.24
C GLN A 40 5.79 -1.28 -6.52
N THR A 41 5.13 -1.79 -5.47
CA THR A 41 4.24 -2.96 -5.50
C THR A 41 2.75 -2.62 -5.60
N ARG A 42 2.39 -1.34 -5.65
CA ARG A 42 0.99 -0.92 -5.66
C ARG A 42 0.48 -0.71 -7.08
N SER A 43 -0.69 -1.27 -7.36
CA SER A 43 -1.36 -1.18 -8.67
C SER A 43 -2.28 0.03 -8.81
N ARG A 44 -2.51 0.80 -7.74
CA ARG A 44 -3.33 2.01 -7.73
C ARG A 44 -2.86 3.05 -6.71
N VAL A 45 -3.27 4.29 -6.94
CA VAL A 45 -3.16 5.40 -5.98
C VAL A 45 -3.99 5.07 -4.72
N PRO A 46 -3.54 5.49 -3.52
CA PRO A 46 -4.33 5.26 -2.31
C PRO A 46 -5.63 6.05 -2.34
N GLU A 47 -6.68 5.45 -1.80
CA GLU A 47 -7.95 6.11 -1.57
C GLU A 47 -7.89 7.04 -0.36
N ASN A 48 -8.79 8.02 -0.28
CA ASN A 48 -8.83 8.95 0.84
C ASN A 48 -8.97 8.24 2.19
N TRP A 49 -9.71 7.15 2.27
CA TRP A 49 -9.83 6.36 3.50
C TRP A 49 -8.48 5.77 3.92
N GLU A 50 -7.68 5.26 2.98
CA GLU A 50 -6.34 4.70 3.26
C GLU A 50 -5.38 5.80 3.73
N MET A 51 -5.48 7.00 3.12
CA MET A 51 -4.69 8.16 3.55
C MET A 51 -5.04 8.59 4.98
N SER A 52 -6.34 8.62 5.33
CA SER A 52 -6.78 8.92 6.69
C SER A 52 -6.32 7.87 7.70
N LEU A 53 -6.34 6.59 7.32
CA LEU A 53 -5.81 5.51 8.16
C LEU A 53 -4.33 5.74 8.48
N ILE A 54 -3.51 6.03 7.46
CA ILE A 54 -2.07 6.26 7.62
C ILE A 54 -1.82 7.46 8.55
N ALA A 55 -2.46 8.60 8.30
CA ALA A 55 -2.30 9.78 9.14
C ALA A 55 -2.68 9.49 10.61
N THR A 56 -3.76 8.75 10.83
CA THR A 56 -4.18 8.35 12.19
C THR A 56 -3.14 7.43 12.85
N LEU A 57 -2.57 6.50 12.08
CA LEU A 57 -1.52 5.62 12.59
C LEU A 57 -0.26 6.40 12.95
N GLU A 58 0.16 7.35 12.11
CA GLU A 58 1.30 8.24 12.39
C GLU A 58 1.09 9.01 13.70
N ASP A 59 -0.08 9.63 13.89
CA ASP A 59 -0.42 10.33 15.14
C ASP A 59 -0.38 9.40 16.37
N LEU A 60 -0.86 8.16 16.25
CA LEU A 60 -0.85 7.18 17.35
C LEU A 60 0.57 6.74 17.70
N PHE A 61 1.41 6.50 16.69
CA PHE A 61 2.82 6.15 16.90
C PHE A 61 3.60 7.32 17.51
N GLU A 62 3.34 8.57 17.11
CA GLU A 62 3.95 9.76 17.72
C GLU A 62 3.59 9.91 19.21
N GLN A 63 2.44 9.41 19.63
CA GLN A 63 2.01 9.35 21.03
C GLN A 63 2.69 8.22 21.83
N GLY A 64 3.55 7.41 21.19
CA GLY A 64 4.29 6.32 21.83
C GLY A 64 3.50 5.01 21.95
N ILE A 65 2.44 4.84 21.16
CA ILE A 65 1.73 3.56 21.08
C ILE A 65 2.57 2.59 20.26
N GLU A 66 2.99 1.48 20.86
CA GLU A 66 3.87 0.50 20.20
C GLU A 66 3.27 -0.91 20.13
N THR A 67 2.15 -1.16 20.81
CA THR A 67 1.54 -2.49 20.85
C THR A 67 0.27 -2.55 20.01
N LEU A 68 0.03 -3.70 19.38
CA LEU A 68 -1.17 -3.93 18.57
C LEU A 68 -2.49 -3.67 19.34
N PRO A 69 -2.67 -4.16 20.59
CA PRO A 69 -3.90 -3.90 21.33
C PRO A 69 -4.13 -2.40 21.61
N GLU A 70 -3.06 -1.65 21.91
CA GLU A 70 -3.14 -0.21 22.12
C GLU A 70 -3.45 0.54 20.83
N LEU A 71 -2.89 0.10 19.71
CA LEU A 71 -3.16 0.67 18.39
C LEU A 71 -4.63 0.47 17.99
N VAL A 72 -5.14 -0.76 18.11
CA VAL A 72 -6.55 -1.09 17.84
C VAL A 72 -7.48 -0.26 18.74
N LYS A 73 -7.13 -0.13 20.03
CA LYS A 73 -7.88 0.73 20.95
C LYS A 73 -7.86 2.20 20.53
N GLY A 74 -6.70 2.72 20.12
CA GLY A 74 -6.53 4.09 19.64
C GLY A 74 -7.37 4.39 18.40
N LEU A 75 -7.30 3.51 17.39
CA LEU A 75 -8.09 3.60 16.16
C LEU A 75 -9.59 3.62 16.45
N ASN A 76 -10.06 2.70 17.29
CA ASN A 76 -11.48 2.62 17.66
C ASN A 76 -11.94 3.84 18.47
N ALA A 77 -11.08 4.41 19.32
CA ALA A 77 -11.41 5.61 20.11
C ALA A 77 -11.68 6.84 19.22
N VAL A 78 -10.98 6.96 18.09
CA VAL A 78 -11.19 8.03 17.10
C VAL A 78 -12.17 7.65 15.99
N ARG A 79 -12.84 6.48 16.10
CA ARG A 79 -13.77 5.93 15.10
C ARG A 79 -13.14 5.71 13.72
N MET A 80 -11.82 5.49 13.67
CA MET A 80 -11.12 5.05 12.46
C MET A 80 -11.33 3.54 12.28
N HIS A 81 -12.52 3.17 11.85
CA HIS A 81 -12.96 1.79 11.64
C HIS A 81 -12.47 1.22 10.31
N ASP A 82 -12.75 -0.06 10.05
CA ASP A 82 -12.44 -0.69 8.77
C ASP A 82 -13.26 -0.08 7.60
N GLN A 83 -13.00 -0.54 6.38
CA GLN A 83 -13.72 -0.04 5.19
C GLN A 83 -15.23 -0.34 5.21
N GLN A 84 -15.67 -1.31 6.02
CA GLN A 84 -17.08 -1.65 6.21
C GLN A 84 -17.73 -0.82 7.33
N GLY A 85 -16.93 -0.03 8.06
CA GLY A 85 -17.37 0.77 9.19
C GLY A 85 -17.41 0.00 10.52
N GLU A 86 -16.87 -1.21 10.55
CA GLU A 86 -16.82 -2.06 11.75
C GLU A 86 -15.60 -1.74 12.61
N PRO A 87 -15.74 -1.75 13.95
CA PRO A 87 -14.62 -1.53 14.85
C PRO A 87 -13.55 -2.62 14.68
N TRP A 88 -12.30 -2.23 14.85
CA TRP A 88 -11.18 -3.16 14.72
C TRP A 88 -11.14 -4.13 15.90
N SER A 89 -10.79 -5.37 15.58
CA SER A 89 -10.21 -6.33 16.51
C SER A 89 -8.76 -6.55 16.11
N ASP A 90 -7.93 -7.04 17.03
CA ASP A 90 -6.53 -7.40 16.74
C ASP A 90 -6.44 -8.36 15.54
N ALA A 91 -7.35 -9.34 15.46
CA ALA A 91 -7.39 -10.31 14.37
C ALA A 91 -7.80 -9.69 13.03
N SER A 92 -8.83 -8.84 13.00
CA SER A 92 -9.26 -8.19 11.76
C SER A 92 -8.23 -7.18 11.25
N PHE A 93 -7.56 -6.46 12.16
CA PHE A 93 -6.49 -5.55 11.80
C PHE A 93 -5.26 -6.29 11.27
N GLN A 94 -4.84 -7.38 11.91
CA GLN A 94 -3.76 -8.23 11.39
C GLN A 94 -4.07 -8.81 10.01
N ALA A 95 -5.29 -9.34 9.81
CA ALA A 95 -5.72 -9.86 8.52
C ALA A 95 -5.69 -8.76 7.44
N PHE A 96 -6.12 -7.54 7.79
CA PHE A 96 -6.03 -6.39 6.91
C PHE A 96 -4.58 -6.08 6.51
N LEU A 97 -3.64 -6.04 7.47
CA LEU A 97 -2.22 -5.77 7.18
C LEU A 97 -1.61 -6.84 6.26
N GLN A 98 -1.90 -8.12 6.51
CA GLN A 98 -1.43 -9.23 5.67
C GLN A 98 -1.89 -9.13 4.22
N VAL A 99 -3.13 -8.70 3.99
CA VAL A 99 -3.69 -8.56 2.63
C VAL A 99 -3.07 -7.37 1.89
N ASN A 100 -2.68 -6.33 2.63
CA ASN A 100 -2.20 -5.05 2.09
C ASN A 100 -0.67 -4.89 2.13
N GLY A 101 0.06 -5.87 2.66
CA GLY A 101 1.52 -5.98 2.53
C GLY A 101 2.33 -5.17 3.54
N TYR A 102 1.81 -5.00 4.76
CA TYR A 102 2.52 -4.39 5.89
C TYR A 102 3.12 -5.44 6.82
#